data_AF-A0A850C8F7-F1
#
_entry.id   AF-A0A850C8F7-F1
#
_cell.length_a   1.000
_cell.length_b   1.000
_cell.length_c   1.000
_cell.angle_alpha   90.00
_cell.angle_beta   90.00
_cell.angle_gamma   90.00
#
_symmetry.space_group_name_H-M   'P 1'
#
loop_
_entity.id
_entity.type
_entity.pdbx_description
1 polymer ?
#
loop_
_entity_poly.entity_id
_entity_poly.type
_entity_poly.pdbx_seq_one_letter_code
_entity_poly.pdbx_strand_id
1 'polypeptide(L)'
;MSKLRVAVLGAKGRIGSEAVRAVEAAEDMELVAALGRGDKLESLAETGAQVAVELTTPDSVMANLDYCVNHGIHAVVGTTGWTDERLAQLNGWLAASPETGVLIAPNFSIGAVLNMKFAQIAAPYFESVEVVELHHPKKVDAPSGTATRTAQLIAEARRAAGTAPAPDATETALDGARGADVDGVPVHSVRLRGLLAH
;
A
#
# COMPACT_ATOMS: atom_id res chain seq x y z
N MET A 1 -2.57 27.91 -12.12
CA MET A 1 -3.11 26.63 -12.66
C MET A 1 -4.47 26.40 -12.01
N SER A 2 -5.42 25.74 -12.66
CA SER A 2 -6.66 25.32 -12.00
C SER A 2 -6.34 24.26 -10.95
N LYS A 3 -6.99 24.33 -9.78
CA LYS A 3 -6.84 23.32 -8.72
C LYS A 3 -7.34 21.95 -9.20
N LEU A 4 -6.71 20.89 -8.72
CA LEU A 4 -7.18 19.52 -8.94
C LEU A 4 -8.42 19.26 -8.07
N ARG A 5 -9.54 18.87 -8.69
CA ARG A 5 -10.78 18.58 -7.97
C ARG A 5 -10.78 17.14 -7.46
N VAL A 6 -10.79 16.98 -6.15
CA VAL A 6 -10.62 15.70 -5.45
C VAL A 6 -11.88 15.35 -4.66
N ALA A 7 -12.31 14.10 -4.79
CA ALA A 7 -13.31 13.49 -3.92
C ALA A 7 -12.64 12.52 -2.94
N VAL A 8 -13.15 12.41 -1.71
CA VAL A 8 -12.69 11.40 -0.74
C VAL A 8 -13.83 10.44 -0.43
N LEU A 9 -13.64 9.16 -0.71
CA LEU A 9 -14.56 8.08 -0.38
C LEU A 9 -14.11 7.40 0.91
N GLY A 10 -15.03 7.24 1.87
CA GLY A 10 -14.68 6.81 3.22
C GLY A 10 -14.22 7.97 4.11
N ALA A 11 -14.59 9.21 3.77
CA ALA A 11 -14.15 10.45 4.41
C ALA A 11 -14.38 10.52 5.93
N LYS A 12 -15.39 9.81 6.45
CA LYS A 12 -15.73 9.76 7.89
C LYS A 12 -14.89 8.72 8.67
N GLY A 13 -14.09 7.90 7.99
CA GLY A 13 -13.19 6.93 8.60
C GLY A 13 -11.91 7.58 9.11
N ARG A 14 -11.12 6.84 9.92
CA ARG A 14 -9.88 7.35 10.53
C ARG A 14 -8.87 7.86 9.50
N ILE A 15 -8.63 7.10 8.43
CA ILE A 15 -7.68 7.51 7.38
C ILE A 15 -8.34 8.53 6.44
N GLY A 16 -9.62 8.31 6.09
CA GLY A 16 -10.38 9.22 5.23
C GLY A 16 -10.46 10.65 5.78
N SER A 17 -10.60 10.83 7.10
CA SER A 17 -10.62 12.16 7.72
C SER A 17 -9.28 12.87 7.63
N GLU A 18 -8.16 12.14 7.69
CA GLU A 18 -6.83 12.73 7.47
C GLU A 18 -6.63 13.07 5.99
N ALA A 19 -7.13 12.25 5.07
CA ALA A 19 -7.08 12.54 3.64
C ALA A 19 -7.88 13.81 3.30
N VAL A 20 -9.07 13.99 3.88
CA VAL A 20 -9.85 15.24 3.76
C VAL A 20 -9.02 16.44 4.18
N ARG A 21 -8.45 16.41 5.39
CA ARG A 21 -7.63 17.52 5.90
C ARG A 21 -6.41 17.78 5.01
N ALA A 22 -5.77 16.74 4.50
CA ALA A 22 -4.61 16.87 3.62
C ALA A 22 -4.98 17.55 2.30
N VAL A 23 -6.12 17.18 1.70
CA VAL A 23 -6.63 17.81 0.48
C VAL A 23 -7.01 19.28 0.72
N GLU A 24 -7.70 19.58 1.83
CA GLU A 24 -8.09 20.95 2.18
C GLU A 24 -6.88 21.85 2.46
N ALA A 25 -5.80 21.30 3.01
CA ALA A 25 -4.57 22.02 3.30
C ALA A 25 -3.67 22.23 2.07
N ALA A 26 -3.89 21.48 0.98
CA ALA A 26 -3.09 21.58 -0.24
C ALA A 26 -3.51 22.78 -1.09
N GLU A 27 -2.54 23.60 -1.51
CA GLU A 27 -2.81 24.82 -2.29
C GLU A 27 -3.29 24.52 -3.72
N ASP A 28 -2.89 23.37 -4.27
CA ASP A 28 -3.14 22.93 -5.63
C ASP A 28 -4.34 21.99 -5.77
N MET A 29 -5.06 21.72 -4.67
CA MET A 29 -6.23 20.84 -4.66
C MET A 29 -7.49 21.55 -4.14
N GLU A 30 -8.64 21.01 -4.53
CA GLU A 30 -9.96 21.42 -4.08
C GLU A 30 -10.77 20.17 -3.71
N LEU A 31 -11.25 20.11 -2.46
CA LEU A 31 -12.16 19.05 -2.03
C LEU A 31 -13.57 19.33 -2.57
N VAL A 32 -14.01 18.55 -3.56
CA VAL A 32 -15.34 18.73 -4.18
C VAL A 32 -16.38 17.75 -3.66
N ALA A 33 -15.96 16.67 -2.99
CA ALA A 33 -16.84 15.74 -2.30
C ALA A 33 -16.14 14.98 -1.18
N ALA A 34 -16.87 14.70 -0.10
CA ALA A 34 -16.43 13.88 1.02
C ALA A 34 -17.55 12.89 1.39
N LEU A 35 -17.48 11.68 0.86
CA LEU A 35 -18.52 10.67 1.00
C LEU A 35 -18.17 9.68 2.11
N GLY A 36 -19.12 9.43 3.00
CA GLY A 36 -19.08 8.40 4.02
C GLY A 36 -20.05 7.26 3.74
N ARG A 37 -20.25 6.40 4.75
CA ARG A 37 -21.20 5.29 4.67
C ARG A 37 -22.63 5.83 4.52
N GLY A 38 -23.35 5.35 3.50
CA GLY A 38 -24.75 5.70 3.23
C GLY A 38 -24.93 6.93 2.34
N ASP A 39 -23.86 7.65 2.03
CA ASP A 39 -23.90 8.74 1.06
C ASP A 39 -23.99 8.16 -0.37
N LYS A 40 -24.69 8.85 -1.27
CA LYS A 40 -24.95 8.37 -2.64
C LYS A 40 -23.78 8.65 -3.56
N LEU A 41 -23.26 7.61 -4.21
CA LEU A 41 -22.10 7.73 -5.09
C LEU A 41 -22.40 8.57 -6.33
N GLU A 42 -23.65 8.56 -6.77
CA GLU A 42 -24.17 9.31 -7.92
C GLU A 42 -24.03 10.83 -7.74
N SER A 43 -23.91 11.31 -6.50
CA SER A 43 -23.64 12.73 -6.22
C SER A 43 -22.31 13.21 -6.79
N LEU A 44 -21.35 12.31 -7.06
CA LEU A 44 -20.06 12.67 -7.65
C LEU A 44 -20.18 13.27 -9.05
N ALA A 45 -21.17 12.85 -9.85
CA ALA A 45 -21.35 13.33 -11.22
C ALA A 45 -21.51 14.86 -11.30
N GLU A 46 -22.11 15.47 -10.28
CA GLU A 46 -22.39 16.91 -10.23
C GLU A 46 -21.20 17.73 -9.70
N THR A 47 -20.21 17.07 -9.10
CA THR A 47 -19.08 17.73 -8.42
C THR A 47 -17.94 18.09 -9.37
N GLY A 48 -17.87 17.41 -10.52
CA GLY A 48 -16.73 17.51 -11.43
C GLY A 48 -15.42 16.97 -10.85
N ALA A 49 -15.49 16.03 -9.89
CA ALA A 49 -14.31 15.34 -9.36
C ALA A 49 -13.46 14.75 -10.50
N GLN A 50 -12.15 14.98 -10.44
CA GLN A 50 -11.18 14.43 -11.39
C GLN A 50 -10.47 13.21 -10.78
N VAL A 51 -10.29 13.21 -9.47
CA VAL A 51 -9.63 12.12 -8.72
C VAL A 51 -10.46 11.77 -7.50
N ALA A 52 -10.65 10.47 -7.25
CA ALA A 52 -11.21 9.92 -6.02
C ALA A 52 -10.12 9.27 -5.17
N VAL A 53 -9.97 9.72 -3.92
CA VAL A 53 -9.19 9.02 -2.90
C VAL A 53 -10.09 8.00 -2.24
N GLU A 54 -9.82 6.72 -2.48
CA GLU A 54 -10.65 5.60 -2.06
C GLU A 54 -10.08 4.99 -0.76
N LEU A 55 -10.80 5.17 0.34
CA LEU A 55 -10.45 4.69 1.68
C LEU A 55 -11.66 4.05 2.39
N THR A 56 -12.43 3.23 1.68
CA THR A 56 -13.60 2.53 2.22
C THR A 56 -13.28 1.12 2.76
N THR A 57 -14.11 0.13 2.44
CA THR A 57 -14.02 -1.26 2.89
C THR A 57 -13.91 -2.21 1.70
N PRO A 58 -13.39 -3.44 1.90
CA PRO A 58 -13.32 -4.44 0.83
C PRO A 58 -14.68 -4.72 0.17
N ASP A 59 -15.79 -4.52 0.86
CA ASP A 59 -17.14 -4.75 0.33
C ASP A 59 -17.63 -3.62 -0.60
N SER A 60 -17.12 -2.40 -0.44
CA SER A 60 -17.59 -1.21 -1.17
C SER A 60 -16.66 -0.81 -2.32
N VAL A 61 -15.37 -1.13 -2.23
CA VAL A 61 -14.34 -0.64 -3.16
C VAL A 61 -14.63 -0.97 -4.63
N MET A 62 -15.15 -2.16 -4.94
CA MET A 62 -15.39 -2.56 -6.33
C MET A 62 -16.52 -1.74 -6.97
N ALA A 63 -17.62 -1.50 -6.24
CA ALA A 63 -18.71 -0.66 -6.73
C ALA A 63 -18.27 0.81 -6.89
N ASN A 64 -17.43 1.29 -5.97
CA ASN A 64 -16.87 2.63 -6.04
C ASN A 64 -16.00 2.82 -7.28
N LEU A 65 -15.13 1.84 -7.58
CA LEU A 65 -14.24 1.90 -8.71
C LEU A 65 -14.94 1.71 -10.05
N ASP A 66 -15.94 0.83 -10.13
CA ASP A 66 -16.79 0.70 -11.31
C ASP A 66 -17.41 2.06 -11.66
N TYR A 67 -17.99 2.76 -10.68
CA TYR A 67 -18.54 4.09 -10.89
C TYR A 67 -17.47 5.08 -11.34
N CYS A 68 -16.33 5.16 -10.66
CA CYS A 68 -15.27 6.10 -11.00
C CYS A 68 -14.76 5.88 -12.43
N VAL A 69 -14.49 4.62 -12.81
CA VAL A 69 -13.97 4.26 -14.14
C VAL A 69 -14.98 4.57 -15.24
N ASN A 70 -16.26 4.28 -15.02
CA ASN A 70 -17.33 4.60 -15.99
C ASN A 70 -17.57 6.11 -16.16
N HIS A 71 -17.15 6.94 -15.21
CA HIS A 71 -17.30 8.39 -15.26
C HIS A 71 -15.98 9.14 -15.55
N GLY A 72 -14.89 8.43 -15.88
CA GLY A 72 -13.61 9.06 -16.19
C GLY A 72 -12.89 9.65 -14.97
N ILE A 73 -13.23 9.22 -13.75
CA ILE A 73 -12.64 9.71 -12.51
C ILE A 73 -11.46 8.79 -12.16
N HIS A 74 -10.25 9.34 -12.11
CA HIS A 74 -9.09 8.59 -11.65
C HIS A 74 -9.26 8.18 -10.18
N ALA A 75 -8.67 7.05 -9.76
CA ALA A 75 -8.77 6.61 -8.36
C ALA A 75 -7.40 6.31 -7.73
N VAL A 76 -7.24 6.75 -6.49
CA VAL A 76 -6.08 6.44 -5.63
C VAL A 76 -6.59 5.63 -4.45
N VAL A 77 -6.28 4.33 -4.42
CA VAL A 77 -6.94 3.35 -3.56
C VAL A 77 -6.02 2.88 -2.44
N GLY A 78 -6.45 3.11 -1.20
CA GLY A 78 -5.85 2.55 0.01
C GLY A 78 -6.60 1.37 0.59
N THR A 79 -7.80 1.08 0.08
CA THR A 79 -8.60 -0.06 0.57
C THR A 79 -7.90 -1.38 0.25
N THR A 80 -7.84 -2.24 1.26
CA THR A 80 -7.22 -3.57 1.19
C THR A 80 -8.22 -4.62 0.68
N GLY A 81 -7.80 -5.89 0.62
CA GLY A 81 -8.66 -6.99 0.17
C GLY A 81 -8.70 -7.17 -1.35
N TRP A 82 -7.58 -6.90 -2.02
CA TRP A 82 -7.41 -7.17 -3.44
C TRP A 82 -7.11 -8.65 -3.68
N THR A 83 -7.83 -9.24 -4.62
CA THR A 83 -7.60 -10.61 -5.11
C THR A 83 -7.33 -10.56 -6.61
N ASP A 84 -6.79 -11.64 -7.18
CA ASP A 84 -6.53 -11.72 -8.62
C ASP A 84 -7.82 -11.54 -9.44
N GLU A 85 -8.96 -12.02 -8.94
CA GLU A 85 -10.27 -11.83 -9.58
C GLU A 85 -10.69 -10.35 -9.58
N ARG A 86 -10.50 -9.64 -8.47
CA ARG A 86 -10.81 -8.21 -8.37
C ARG A 86 -9.90 -7.37 -9.28
N LEU A 87 -8.62 -7.74 -9.35
CA LEU A 87 -7.67 -7.09 -10.26
C LEU A 87 -8.03 -7.35 -11.72
N ALA A 88 -8.40 -8.58 -12.08
CA ALA A 88 -8.85 -8.92 -13.43
C ALA A 88 -10.12 -8.16 -13.82
N GLN A 89 -11.09 -8.03 -12.90
CA GLN A 89 -12.30 -7.26 -13.11
C GLN A 89 -11.99 -5.77 -13.33
N LEU A 90 -11.16 -5.17 -12.47
CA LEU A 90 -10.74 -3.77 -12.62
C LEU A 90 -10.01 -3.53 -13.94
N ASN A 91 -9.11 -4.43 -14.35
CA ASN A 91 -8.42 -4.35 -15.64
C ASN A 91 -9.41 -4.39 -16.81
N GLY A 92 -10.49 -5.17 -16.71
CA GLY A 92 -11.57 -5.19 -17.69
C GLY A 92 -12.27 -3.83 -17.82
N TRP A 93 -12.57 -3.16 -16.71
CA TRP A 93 -13.15 -1.81 -16.72
C TRP A 93 -12.19 -0.77 -17.32
N LEU A 94 -10.91 -0.82 -16.94
CA LEU A 94 -9.90 0.11 -17.42
C LEU A 94 -9.62 -0.04 -18.93
N ALA A 95 -9.71 -1.26 -19.47
CA ALA A 95 -9.58 -1.48 -20.91
C ALA A 95 -10.68 -0.75 -21.71
N ALA A 96 -11.86 -0.52 -21.12
CA ALA A 96 -12.95 0.24 -21.72
C ALA A 96 -12.85 1.77 -21.46
N SER A 97 -11.92 2.22 -20.62
CA SER A 97 -11.75 3.62 -20.20
C SER A 97 -10.27 4.01 -20.21
N PRO A 98 -9.63 4.10 -21.40
CA PRO A 98 -8.17 4.18 -21.54
C PRO A 98 -7.54 5.44 -20.96
N GLU A 99 -8.31 6.51 -20.81
CA GLU A 99 -7.86 7.77 -20.19
C GLU A 99 -7.95 7.74 -18.66
N THR A 100 -8.63 6.73 -18.08
CA THR A 100 -8.80 6.62 -16.63
C THR A 100 -7.66 5.82 -16.01
N GLY A 101 -7.11 6.34 -14.92
CA GLY A 101 -6.01 5.73 -14.18
C GLY A 101 -6.44 5.33 -12.79
N VAL A 102 -6.01 4.14 -12.34
CA VAL A 102 -6.22 3.68 -10.96
C VAL A 102 -4.89 3.24 -10.35
N LEU A 103 -4.55 3.84 -9.21
CA LEU A 103 -3.40 3.46 -8.40
C LEU A 103 -3.88 2.70 -7.17
N ILE A 104 -3.52 1.43 -7.05
CA ILE A 104 -3.71 0.65 -5.83
C ILE A 104 -2.41 0.69 -5.03
N ALA A 105 -2.45 1.32 -3.86
CA ALA A 105 -1.31 1.45 -2.97
C ALA A 105 -1.59 0.71 -1.65
N PRO A 106 -1.01 -0.49 -1.44
CA PRO A 106 -1.22 -1.25 -0.19
C PRO A 106 -0.56 -0.58 1.03
N ASN A 107 0.31 0.41 0.83
CA ASN A 107 0.95 1.20 1.87
C ASN A 107 1.20 2.64 1.37
N PHE A 108 0.63 3.64 2.04
CA PHE A 108 0.84 5.07 1.74
C PHE A 108 1.98 5.73 2.54
N SER A 109 2.66 4.99 3.42
CA SER A 109 3.86 5.49 4.08
C SER A 109 5.00 5.62 3.08
N ILE A 110 5.26 6.86 2.64
CA ILE A 110 6.34 7.17 1.69
C ILE A 110 7.68 6.65 2.21
N GLY A 111 7.96 6.80 3.52
CA GLY A 111 9.19 6.30 4.12
C GLY A 111 9.33 4.78 3.99
N ALA A 112 8.25 4.02 4.21
CA ALA A 112 8.26 2.57 4.05
C ALA A 112 8.46 2.16 2.58
N VAL A 113 7.77 2.83 1.64
CA VAL A 113 7.90 2.58 0.20
C VAL A 113 9.32 2.87 -0.30
N LEU A 114 9.89 4.01 0.12
CA LEU A 114 11.28 4.36 -0.21
C LEU A 114 12.26 3.38 0.41
N ASN A 115 12.08 2.98 1.67
CA ASN A 115 12.92 1.98 2.32
C ASN A 115 12.94 0.65 1.53
N MET A 116 11.75 0.14 1.15
CA MET A 116 11.63 -1.04 0.30
C MET A 116 12.38 -0.86 -1.02
N LYS A 117 12.21 0.30 -1.67
CA LYS A 117 12.86 0.56 -2.96
C LYS A 117 14.39 0.65 -2.84
N PHE A 118 14.88 1.32 -1.81
CA PHE A 118 16.32 1.45 -1.56
C PHE A 118 16.95 0.11 -1.16
N ALA A 119 16.28 -0.67 -0.32
CA ALA A 119 16.72 -2.02 0.01
C ALA A 119 16.81 -2.90 -1.23
N GLN A 120 15.82 -2.84 -2.13
CA GLN A 120 15.84 -3.55 -3.42
C GLN A 120 17.04 -3.13 -4.30
N ILE A 121 17.32 -1.82 -4.39
CA ILE A 121 18.44 -1.30 -5.19
C ILE A 121 19.79 -1.69 -4.59
N ALA A 122 19.92 -1.66 -3.26
CA ALA A 122 21.15 -1.94 -2.56
C ALA A 122 21.48 -3.44 -2.53
N ALA A 123 20.48 -4.31 -2.39
CA ALA A 123 20.65 -5.73 -2.11
C ALA A 123 21.62 -6.50 -3.03
N PRO A 124 21.71 -6.26 -4.35
CA PRO A 124 22.67 -6.92 -5.23
C PRO A 124 24.15 -6.64 -4.91
N TYR A 125 24.44 -5.51 -4.24
CA TYR A 125 25.80 -5.03 -3.96
C TYR A 125 26.36 -5.49 -2.62
N PHE A 126 25.57 -6.17 -1.79
CA PHE A 126 25.97 -6.65 -0.47
C PHE A 126 25.93 -8.18 -0.42
N GLU A 127 26.84 -8.80 0.32
CA GLU A 127 26.85 -10.27 0.48
C GLU A 127 25.76 -10.72 1.47
N SER A 128 25.56 -9.97 2.56
CA SER A 128 24.60 -10.28 3.62
C SER A 128 23.48 -9.25 3.69
N VAL A 129 22.27 -9.73 3.96
CA VAL A 129 21.08 -8.89 4.17
C VAL A 129 20.11 -9.58 5.12
N GLU A 130 19.60 -8.84 6.09
CA GLU A 130 18.53 -9.28 6.99
C GLU A 130 17.55 -8.11 7.18
N VAL A 131 16.30 -8.42 7.51
CA VAL A 131 15.25 -7.44 7.80
C VAL A 131 14.90 -7.51 9.28
N VAL A 132 14.83 -6.37 9.95
CA VAL A 132 14.33 -6.27 11.32
C VAL A 132 13.12 -5.35 11.30
N GLU A 133 12.01 -5.82 11.87
CA GLU A 133 10.78 -5.05 12.00
C GLU A 133 10.34 -4.98 13.46
N LEU A 134 9.84 -3.82 13.88
CA LEU A 134 9.43 -3.60 15.26
C LEU A 134 8.05 -2.98 15.34
N HIS A 135 7.17 -3.60 16.12
CA HIS A 135 5.79 -3.14 16.31
C HIS A 135 5.34 -3.22 17.76
N HIS A 136 4.23 -2.55 18.06
CA HIS A 136 3.54 -2.74 19.33
C HIS A 136 3.10 -4.21 19.56
N PRO A 137 2.95 -4.67 20.81
CA PRO A 137 2.61 -6.07 21.11
C PRO A 137 1.19 -6.48 20.73
N LYS A 138 0.31 -5.52 20.38
CA LYS A 138 -1.06 -5.81 19.90
C LYS A 138 -1.12 -6.17 18.41
N LYS A 139 0.01 -6.21 17.70
CA LYS A 139 0.03 -6.56 16.28
C LYS A 139 -0.11 -8.07 16.16
N VAL A 140 -1.09 -8.49 15.36
CA VAL A 140 -1.54 -9.89 15.29
C VAL A 140 -0.65 -10.77 14.42
N ASP A 141 0.00 -10.18 13.42
CA ASP A 141 0.83 -10.85 12.43
C ASP A 141 2.33 -10.64 12.70
N ALA A 142 3.15 -11.66 12.41
CA ALA A 142 4.62 -11.62 12.45
C ALA A 142 5.20 -12.64 11.44
N PRO A 143 6.12 -12.24 10.54
CA PRO A 143 6.52 -10.86 10.25
C PRO A 143 5.37 -10.01 9.69
N SER A 144 5.50 -8.69 9.78
CA SER A 144 4.57 -7.75 9.18
C SER A 144 4.56 -7.89 7.66
N GLY A 145 3.41 -7.65 7.02
CA GLY A 145 3.32 -7.70 5.56
C GLY A 145 4.33 -6.79 4.84
N THR A 146 4.69 -5.64 5.42
CA THR A 146 5.74 -4.77 4.85
C THR A 146 7.13 -5.40 4.96
N ALA A 147 7.46 -6.05 6.08
CA ALA A 147 8.74 -6.75 6.24
C ALA A 147 8.87 -7.94 5.29
N THR A 148 7.82 -8.77 5.19
CA THR A 148 7.77 -9.88 4.24
C THR A 148 7.93 -9.38 2.80
N ARG A 149 7.22 -8.31 2.41
CA ARG A 149 7.36 -7.73 1.07
C ARG A 149 8.76 -7.16 0.82
N THR A 150 9.36 -6.52 1.83
CA THR A 150 10.72 -5.99 1.74
C THR A 150 11.72 -7.13 1.47
N ALA A 151 11.64 -8.21 2.24
CA ALA A 151 12.48 -9.39 2.09
C ALA A 151 12.32 -10.05 0.71
N GLN A 152 11.08 -10.19 0.21
CA GLN A 152 10.81 -10.72 -1.14
C GLN A 152 11.45 -9.86 -2.25
N LEU A 153 11.33 -8.53 -2.17
CA LEU A 153 11.94 -7.61 -3.14
C LEU A 153 13.47 -7.67 -3.12
N ILE A 154 14.06 -7.78 -1.93
CA ILE A 154 15.50 -8.00 -1.74
C ILE A 154 15.92 -9.32 -2.40
N ALA A 155 15.21 -10.41 -2.10
CA ALA A 155 15.51 -11.74 -2.62
C ALA A 155 15.40 -11.79 -4.16
N GLU A 156 14.36 -11.18 -4.72
CA GLU A 156 14.16 -11.05 -6.17
C GLU A 156 15.33 -10.29 -6.83
N ALA A 157 15.72 -9.14 -6.28
CA ALA A 157 16.82 -8.34 -6.82
C ALA A 157 18.16 -9.10 -6.80
N ARG A 158 18.44 -9.81 -5.70
CA ARG A 158 19.65 -10.64 -5.57
C ARG A 158 19.67 -11.79 -6.56
N ARG A 159 18.55 -12.51 -6.71
CA ARG A 159 18.42 -13.59 -7.71
C ARG A 159 18.65 -13.07 -9.12
N ALA A 160 18.05 -11.93 -9.48
CA ALA A 160 18.21 -11.33 -10.80
C ALA A 160 19.67 -10.92 -11.09
N ALA A 161 20.41 -10.50 -10.07
CA ALA A 161 21.82 -10.14 -10.18
C ALA A 161 22.79 -11.34 -10.08
N GLY A 162 22.29 -12.54 -9.81
CA GLY A 162 23.13 -13.72 -9.57
C GLY A 162 23.95 -13.65 -8.28
N THR A 163 23.52 -12.83 -7.30
CA THR A 163 24.19 -12.74 -6.01
C THR A 163 24.05 -14.06 -5.26
N ALA A 164 25.14 -14.58 -4.72
CA ALA A 164 25.15 -15.81 -3.93
C ALA A 164 24.27 -15.69 -2.66
N PRO A 165 23.84 -16.82 -2.06
CA PRO A 165 23.22 -16.82 -0.74
C PRO A 165 24.10 -16.09 0.30
N ALA A 166 23.48 -15.48 1.30
CA ALA A 166 24.22 -14.81 2.36
C ALA A 166 25.09 -15.82 3.12
N PRO A 167 26.36 -15.49 3.43
CA PRO A 167 27.22 -16.36 4.20
C PRO A 167 26.72 -16.49 5.65
N ASP A 168 26.54 -17.71 6.13
CA ASP A 168 26.22 -18.02 7.53
C ASP A 168 26.99 -19.28 7.96
N ALA A 169 27.88 -19.13 8.94
CA ALA A 169 28.71 -20.21 9.47
C ALA A 169 28.10 -20.86 10.73
N THR A 170 26.83 -20.56 11.05
CA THR A 170 26.16 -21.07 12.24
C THR A 170 25.96 -22.59 12.15
N GLU A 171 26.76 -23.36 12.90
CA GLU A 171 26.65 -24.83 12.95
C GLU A 171 25.49 -25.31 13.82
N THR A 172 25.18 -24.57 14.89
CA THR A 172 24.09 -24.87 15.82
C THR A 172 23.37 -23.59 16.21
N ALA A 173 22.05 -23.54 16.01
CA ALA A 173 21.19 -22.43 16.41
C ALA A 173 20.04 -22.93 17.30
N LEU A 174 19.61 -22.09 18.24
CA LEU A 174 18.33 -22.31 18.92
C LEU A 174 17.18 -21.99 17.95
N ASP A 175 16.04 -22.64 18.15
CA ASP A 175 14.84 -22.35 17.36
C ASP A 175 14.47 -20.87 17.45
N GLY A 176 14.15 -20.26 16.30
CA GLY A 176 13.86 -18.84 16.15
C GLY A 176 15.06 -17.86 16.24
N ALA A 177 16.28 -18.32 16.55
CA ALA A 177 17.42 -17.42 16.78
C ALA A 177 17.90 -16.63 15.54
N ARG A 178 17.63 -17.15 14.33
CA ARG A 178 17.99 -16.52 13.04
C ARG A 178 16.80 -15.88 12.33
N GLY A 179 15.68 -15.67 13.03
CA GLY A 179 14.49 -15.09 12.45
C GLY A 179 13.76 -16.05 11.50
N ALA A 180 12.70 -15.56 10.87
CA ALA A 180 11.97 -16.31 9.84
C ALA A 180 12.67 -16.17 8.49
N ASP A 181 12.82 -17.28 7.76
CA ASP A 181 13.34 -17.24 6.39
C ASP A 181 12.24 -16.81 5.41
N VAL A 182 12.45 -15.68 4.73
CA VAL A 182 11.59 -15.20 3.63
C VAL A 182 12.42 -15.15 2.36
N ASP A 183 12.27 -16.17 1.51
CA ASP A 183 12.97 -16.32 0.23
C ASP A 183 14.52 -16.26 0.32
N GLY A 184 15.10 -16.73 1.43
CA GLY A 184 16.54 -16.69 1.70
C GLY A 184 17.00 -15.41 2.42
N VAL A 185 16.07 -14.54 2.83
CA VAL A 185 16.35 -13.33 3.62
C VAL A 185 15.79 -13.51 5.03
N PRO A 186 16.65 -13.52 6.08
CA PRO A 186 16.20 -13.57 7.46
C PRO A 186 15.37 -12.34 7.86
N VAL A 187 14.25 -12.57 8.54
CA VAL A 187 13.35 -11.53 9.05
C VAL A 187 13.10 -11.68 10.56
N HIS A 188 13.45 -10.65 11.31
CA HIS A 188 13.31 -10.60 12.77
C HIS A 188 12.18 -9.68 13.17
N SER A 189 11.28 -10.15 14.04
CA SER A 189 10.10 -9.41 14.46
C SER A 189 10.14 -9.11 15.96
N VAL A 190 10.20 -7.83 16.31
CA VAL A 190 10.17 -7.36 17.70
C VAL A 190 8.77 -6.86 18.05
N ARG A 191 8.27 -7.27 19.22
CA ARG A 191 6.99 -6.83 19.76
C ARG A 191 7.22 -6.18 21.12
N LEU A 192 7.18 -4.84 21.17
CA LEU A 192 7.55 -4.08 22.37
C LEU A 192 6.59 -2.93 22.66
N ARG A 193 6.21 -2.78 23.94
CA ARG A 193 5.33 -1.69 24.38
C ARG A 193 6.06 -0.35 24.23
N GLY A 194 5.40 0.63 23.63
CA GLY A 194 5.96 1.95 23.34
C GLY A 194 6.29 2.15 21.87
N LEU A 195 6.47 1.07 21.11
CA LEU A 195 6.62 1.13 19.65
C LEU A 195 5.26 1.29 18.98
N LEU A 196 5.26 1.83 17.75
CA LEU A 196 4.10 1.85 16.85
C LEU A 196 4.34 0.93 15.64
N ALA A 197 5.19 1.36 14.72
CA ALA A 197 5.69 0.59 13.57
C ALA A 197 7.03 1.19 13.12
N HIS A 198 8.07 0.35 13.05
CA HIS A 198 9.43 0.72 12.66
C HIS A 198 10.05 -0.39 11.81
#